data_AF-A0A7V8DGM1-F1
#
_entry.id   AF-A0A7V8DGM1-F1
#
_cell.length_a   1.000
_cell.length_b   1.000
_cell.length_c   1.000
_cell.angle_alpha   90.00
_cell.angle_beta   90.00
_cell.angle_gamma   90.00
#
_symmetry.space_group_name_H-M   'P 1'
#
loop_
_entity.id
_entity.type
_entity.pdbx_description
1 polymer ?
#
loop_
_entity_poly.entity_id
_entity_poly.type
_entity_poly.pdbx_seq_one_letter_code
_entity_poly.pdbx_strand_id
1 'polypeptide(L)'
;MRKGVAIALALCVIAAVPSVGNADTKKERDYLRLVMDTFCDHVEAIELLTANPSKYSDNVVRHADAIANTEGLLDHAFPGDEHMEGSSHWPWRNETEFDRLVHAMHMATKELATAAQFWIKDRDRVRFMATLDKMRESCLACHEVSPDPEHSCEIPKSS
;
A
#
# COMPACT_ATOMS: atom_id res chain seq x y z
N MET A 1 37.61 -10.45 -69.66
CA MET A 1 36.64 -11.14 -68.78
C MET A 1 36.89 -10.69 -67.34
N ARG A 2 36.09 -9.77 -66.81
CA ARG A 2 36.21 -9.23 -65.44
C ARG A 2 35.39 -10.12 -64.50
N LYS A 3 36.05 -10.80 -63.57
CA LYS A 3 35.39 -11.55 -62.49
C LYS A 3 35.06 -10.56 -61.37
N GLY A 4 33.77 -10.38 -61.13
CA GLY A 4 33.27 -9.79 -59.89
C GLY A 4 33.17 -10.85 -58.80
N VAL A 5 33.30 -10.43 -57.54
CA VAL A 5 32.60 -11.04 -56.40
C VAL A 5 32.28 -9.88 -55.45
N ALA A 6 30.99 -9.73 -55.17
CA ALA A 6 30.42 -8.71 -54.30
C ALA A 6 30.77 -9.00 -52.84
N ILE A 7 31.18 -7.96 -52.10
CA ILE A 7 31.31 -7.97 -50.65
C ILE A 7 29.89 -7.83 -50.09
N ALA A 8 29.36 -8.90 -49.52
CA ALA A 8 28.12 -8.85 -48.75
C ALA A 8 28.42 -8.14 -47.41
N LEU A 9 28.02 -6.87 -47.30
CA LEU A 9 27.90 -6.21 -46.01
C LEU A 9 26.74 -6.88 -45.24
N ALA A 10 27.07 -7.70 -44.25
CA ALA A 10 26.13 -8.11 -43.22
C ALA A 10 25.82 -6.88 -42.37
N LEU A 11 24.71 -6.21 -42.67
CA LEU A 11 24.15 -5.15 -41.84
C LEU A 11 23.63 -5.80 -40.56
N CYS A 12 24.42 -5.75 -39.48
CA CYS A 12 23.93 -6.03 -38.13
C CYS A 12 22.89 -4.98 -37.77
N VAL A 13 21.62 -5.27 -38.07
CA VAL A 13 20.48 -4.61 -37.44
C VAL A 13 20.50 -5.07 -35.98
N ILE A 14 21.16 -4.28 -35.13
CA ILE A 14 20.90 -4.31 -33.69
C ILE A 14 19.45 -3.83 -33.57
N ALA A 15 18.52 -4.77 -33.52
CA ALA A 15 17.18 -4.49 -33.07
C ALA A 15 17.33 -3.99 -31.63
N ALA A 16 17.24 -2.67 -31.45
CA ALA A 16 16.98 -2.08 -30.15
C ALA A 16 15.62 -2.62 -29.72
N VAL A 17 15.63 -3.70 -28.94
CA VAL A 17 14.45 -4.15 -28.21
C VAL A 17 14.09 -2.96 -27.30
N PRO A 18 12.91 -2.33 -27.44
CA PRO A 18 12.51 -1.35 -26.46
C PRO A 18 12.47 -2.07 -25.11
N SER A 19 13.23 -1.58 -24.14
CA SER A 19 13.16 -2.09 -22.77
C SER A 19 11.81 -1.65 -22.19
N VAL A 20 10.78 -2.45 -22.44
CA VAL A 20 9.42 -2.20 -21.94
C VAL A 20 9.32 -2.47 -20.42
N GLY A 21 10.39 -2.94 -19.77
CA GLY A 21 10.33 -3.47 -18.39
C GLY A 21 10.57 -2.49 -17.23
N ASN A 22 11.03 -1.24 -17.45
CA ASN A 22 11.53 -0.40 -16.33
C ASN A 22 10.75 0.90 -16.04
N ALA A 23 9.99 1.44 -17.00
CA ALA A 23 9.26 2.69 -16.77
C ALA A 23 7.88 2.47 -16.11
N ASP A 24 7.23 1.35 -16.42
CA ASP A 24 5.90 1.03 -15.91
C ASP A 24 5.98 0.55 -14.46
N THR A 25 7.00 -0.25 -14.12
CA THR A 25 7.25 -0.70 -12.73
C THR A 25 7.61 0.44 -11.77
N LYS A 26 8.30 1.50 -12.24
CA LYS A 26 8.56 2.69 -11.41
C LYS A 26 7.28 3.47 -11.14
N LYS A 27 6.44 3.71 -12.16
CA LYS A 27 5.19 4.45 -11.99
C LYS A 27 4.22 3.71 -11.06
N GLU A 28 4.15 2.39 -11.16
CA GLU A 28 3.35 1.55 -10.28
C GLU A 28 3.85 1.64 -8.83
N ARG A 29 5.17 1.54 -8.60
CA ARG A 29 5.76 1.76 -7.27
C ARG A 29 5.50 3.17 -6.72
N ASP A 30 5.70 4.21 -7.53
CA ASP A 30 5.44 5.59 -7.14
C ASP A 30 3.96 5.78 -6.78
N TYR A 31 3.05 5.17 -7.54
CA TYR A 31 1.61 5.20 -7.26
C TYR A 31 1.27 4.50 -5.94
N LEU A 32 1.75 3.28 -5.73
CA LEU A 32 1.53 2.53 -4.49
C LEU A 32 2.05 3.30 -3.27
N ARG A 33 3.21 3.96 -3.41
CA ARG A 33 3.76 4.85 -2.38
C ARG A 33 2.82 6.01 -2.07
N LEU A 34 2.31 6.70 -3.09
CA LEU A 34 1.36 7.81 -2.90
C LEU A 34 0.08 7.37 -2.18
N VAL A 35 -0.46 6.20 -2.54
CA VAL A 35 -1.63 5.62 -1.87
C VAL A 35 -1.30 5.32 -0.40
N MET A 36 -0.13 4.74 -0.15
CA MET A 36 0.26 4.34 1.20
C MET A 36 0.55 5.52 2.11
N ASP A 37 1.22 6.55 1.60
CA ASP A 37 1.44 7.83 2.29
C ASP A 37 0.09 8.47 2.65
N THR A 38 -0.86 8.52 1.71
CA THR A 38 -2.21 9.08 1.93
C THR A 38 -2.98 8.33 3.02
N PHE A 39 -2.89 6.99 3.02
CA PHE A 39 -3.51 6.18 4.06
C PHE A 39 -2.90 6.50 5.44
N CYS A 40 -1.58 6.59 5.54
CA CYS A 40 -0.89 6.86 6.79
C CYS A 40 -1.17 8.28 7.32
N ASP A 41 -1.28 9.29 6.45
CA ASP A 41 -1.74 10.64 6.82
C ASP A 41 -3.11 10.63 7.51
N HIS A 42 -4.04 9.76 7.05
CA HIS A 42 -5.36 9.63 7.67
C HIS A 42 -5.31 8.89 9.02
N VAL A 43 -4.43 7.92 9.17
CA VAL A 43 -4.18 7.25 10.45
C VAL A 43 -3.64 8.28 11.46
N GLU A 44 -2.60 9.03 11.10
CA GLU A 44 -2.02 10.08 11.95
C GLU A 44 -3.07 11.12 12.36
N ALA A 45 -3.93 11.55 11.43
CA ALA A 45 -5.02 12.46 11.74
C ALA A 45 -5.98 11.89 12.80
N ILE A 46 -6.34 10.60 12.72
CA ILE A 46 -7.16 9.94 13.75
C ILE A 46 -6.43 9.91 15.09
N GLU A 47 -5.13 9.65 15.11
CA GLU A 47 -4.34 9.64 16.34
C GLU A 47 -4.33 11.02 17.02
N LEU A 48 -4.13 12.09 16.24
CA LEU A 48 -4.22 13.46 16.74
C LEU A 48 -5.61 13.78 17.31
N LEU A 49 -6.67 13.40 16.58
CA LEU A 49 -8.06 13.66 16.99
C LEU A 49 -8.51 12.86 18.22
N THR A 50 -7.89 11.71 18.46
CA THR A 50 -8.20 10.83 19.60
C THR A 50 -7.35 11.13 20.83
N ALA A 51 -6.10 11.54 20.66
CA ALA A 51 -5.19 11.89 21.75
C ALA A 51 -5.65 13.14 22.50
N ASN A 52 -6.10 14.17 21.78
CA ASN A 52 -6.62 15.40 22.37
C ASN A 52 -7.95 15.82 21.72
N PRO A 53 -9.10 15.39 22.29
CA PRO A 53 -10.39 15.74 21.76
C PRO A 53 -10.57 17.25 21.60
N SER A 54 -10.98 17.68 20.41
CA SER A 54 -11.12 19.08 20.05
C SER A 54 -12.45 19.34 19.34
N LYS A 55 -12.71 20.59 18.95
CA LYS A 55 -13.88 20.94 18.11
C LYS A 55 -13.90 20.23 16.75
N TYR A 56 -12.81 19.57 16.37
CA TYR A 56 -12.67 18.83 15.12
C TYR A 56 -12.78 17.30 15.29
N SER A 57 -13.03 16.78 16.51
CA SER A 57 -13.06 15.33 16.75
C SER A 57 -14.16 14.59 15.99
N ASP A 58 -15.18 15.29 15.49
CA ASP A 58 -16.19 14.71 14.59
C ASP A 58 -15.63 14.33 13.20
N ASN A 59 -14.49 14.92 12.80
CA ASN A 59 -13.78 14.53 11.58
C ASN A 59 -13.19 13.12 11.62
N VAL A 60 -13.19 12.45 12.78
CA VAL A 60 -12.78 11.04 12.89
C VAL A 60 -13.55 10.14 11.91
N VAL A 61 -14.84 10.43 11.67
CA VAL A 61 -15.66 9.67 10.71
C VAL A 61 -15.11 9.83 9.30
N ARG A 62 -14.79 11.06 8.89
CA ARG A 62 -14.27 11.36 7.55
C ARG A 62 -12.91 10.69 7.32
N HIS A 63 -12.04 10.70 8.32
CA HIS A 63 -10.75 10.02 8.22
C HIS A 63 -10.89 8.50 8.22
N ALA A 64 -11.79 7.93 9.03
CA ALA A 64 -12.01 6.48 9.04
C ALA A 64 -12.61 5.98 7.71
N ASP A 65 -13.55 6.75 7.12
CA ASP A 65 -14.06 6.47 5.77
C ASP A 65 -12.95 6.59 4.72
N ALA A 66 -12.09 7.60 4.82
CA ALA A 66 -10.99 7.79 3.89
C ALA A 66 -9.93 6.68 3.97
N ILE A 67 -9.66 6.15 5.18
CA ILE A 67 -8.82 4.96 5.39
C ILE A 67 -9.40 3.77 4.65
N ALA A 68 -10.69 3.46 4.85
CA ALA A 68 -11.34 2.33 4.18
C ALA A 68 -11.35 2.47 2.65
N ASN A 69 -11.54 3.69 2.14
CA ASN A 69 -11.52 3.95 0.70
C ASN A 69 -10.10 3.87 0.11
N THR A 70 -9.09 4.37 0.82
CA THR A 70 -7.69 4.36 0.37
C THR A 70 -7.12 2.95 0.42
N GLU A 71 -7.50 2.16 1.42
CA GLU A 71 -7.16 0.74 1.52
C GLU A 71 -7.65 -0.06 0.31
N GLY A 72 -8.89 0.17 -0.15
CA GLY A 72 -9.39 -0.50 -1.35
C GLY A 72 -8.64 -0.16 -2.64
N LEU A 73 -7.79 0.89 -2.66
CA LEU A 73 -6.91 1.17 -3.79
C LEU A 73 -5.66 0.25 -3.81
N LEU A 74 -5.41 -0.47 -2.71
CA LEU A 74 -4.31 -1.41 -2.54
C LEU A 74 -4.69 -2.85 -2.94
N ASP A 75 -5.95 -3.13 -3.29
CA ASP A 75 -6.41 -4.47 -3.72
C ASP A 75 -5.64 -5.02 -4.93
N HIS A 76 -5.03 -4.14 -5.72
CA HIS A 76 -4.19 -4.48 -6.89
C HIS A 76 -2.69 -4.37 -6.60
N ALA A 77 -2.30 -4.14 -5.35
CA ALA A 77 -0.90 -4.03 -4.95
C ALA A 77 -0.20 -5.39 -4.85
N PHE A 78 -0.92 -6.51 -5.02
CA PHE A 78 -0.27 -7.81 -5.12
C PHE A 78 0.66 -7.81 -6.33
N PRO A 79 1.98 -7.86 -6.14
CA PRO A 79 2.89 -8.08 -7.25
C PRO A 79 2.73 -9.57 -7.59
N GLY A 80 1.99 -9.89 -8.64
CA GLY A 80 2.05 -11.22 -9.24
C GLY A 80 3.51 -11.61 -9.52
N ASP A 81 3.77 -12.92 -9.72
CA ASP A 81 5.08 -13.60 -9.83
C ASP A 81 6.16 -12.96 -10.77
N GLU A 82 5.89 -11.83 -11.39
CA GLU A 82 6.86 -11.12 -12.22
C GLU A 82 7.79 -10.26 -11.36
N HIS A 83 9.06 -10.66 -11.43
CA HIS A 83 10.23 -9.88 -11.08
C HIS A 83 10.08 -8.42 -11.53
N MET A 84 9.55 -7.55 -10.67
CA MET A 84 9.97 -6.17 -10.76
C MET A 84 11.47 -6.17 -10.47
N GLU A 85 12.31 -5.79 -11.43
CA GLU A 85 13.73 -5.62 -11.16
C GLU A 85 13.87 -4.61 -10.00
N GLY A 86 14.47 -5.05 -8.89
CA GLY A 86 14.51 -4.33 -7.61
C GLY A 86 13.53 -4.84 -6.53
N SER A 87 12.64 -5.79 -6.84
CA SER A 87 11.68 -6.36 -5.91
C SER A 87 12.07 -7.73 -5.37
N SER A 88 13.37 -7.98 -5.19
CA SER A 88 13.88 -9.20 -4.55
C SER A 88 13.34 -9.47 -3.15
N HIS A 89 12.51 -8.58 -2.58
CA HIS A 89 12.10 -8.60 -1.19
C HIS A 89 10.64 -8.24 -0.95
N TRP A 90 9.72 -8.46 -1.90
CA TRP A 90 8.31 -8.51 -1.48
C TRP A 90 8.16 -9.68 -0.51
N PRO A 91 7.69 -9.43 0.71
CA PRO A 91 7.88 -10.34 1.84
C PRO A 91 6.97 -11.55 1.92
N TRP A 92 5.93 -11.54 1.12
CA TRP A 92 4.80 -12.42 1.29
C TRP A 92 5.25 -13.83 0.93
N ARG A 93 5.07 -14.80 1.84
CA ARG A 93 5.53 -16.18 1.60
C ARG A 93 4.82 -16.83 0.41
N ASN A 94 3.60 -16.36 0.10
CA ASN A 94 2.76 -16.75 -1.04
C ASN A 94 1.56 -15.79 -1.17
N GLU A 95 0.86 -15.88 -2.31
CA GLU A 95 -0.39 -15.15 -2.61
C GLU A 95 -1.48 -15.36 -1.56
N THR A 96 -1.67 -16.60 -1.08
CA THR A 96 -2.70 -16.89 -0.08
C THR A 96 -2.47 -16.16 1.25
N GLU A 97 -1.21 -16.02 1.68
CA GLU A 97 -0.86 -15.29 2.89
C GLU A 97 -1.07 -13.79 2.71
N PHE A 98 -0.72 -13.25 1.54
CA PHE A 98 -1.01 -11.86 1.18
C PHE A 98 -2.51 -11.58 1.20
N ASP A 99 -3.30 -12.37 0.47
CA ASP A 99 -4.75 -12.24 0.39
C ASP A 99 -5.39 -12.27 1.78
N ARG A 100 -4.92 -13.16 2.66
CA ARG A 100 -5.41 -13.25 4.03
C ARG A 100 -5.10 -11.97 4.83
N LEU A 101 -3.91 -11.40 4.69
CA LEU A 101 -3.50 -10.18 5.39
C LEU A 101 -4.25 -8.95 4.86
N VAL A 102 -4.37 -8.81 3.54
CA VAL A 102 -5.16 -7.74 2.91
C VAL A 102 -6.62 -7.86 3.30
N HIS A 103 -7.21 -9.06 3.26
CA HIS A 103 -8.59 -9.26 3.72
C HIS A 103 -8.78 -8.88 5.19
N ALA A 104 -7.82 -9.20 6.06
CA ALA A 104 -7.88 -8.80 7.46
C ALA A 104 -7.83 -7.28 7.63
N MET A 105 -6.93 -6.60 6.91
CA MET A 105 -6.85 -5.13 6.87
C MET A 105 -8.17 -4.52 6.39
N HIS A 106 -8.70 -5.02 5.27
CA HIS A 106 -9.96 -4.57 4.68
C HIS A 106 -11.13 -4.64 5.66
N MET A 107 -11.23 -5.74 6.40
CA MET A 107 -12.26 -5.89 7.43
C MET A 107 -12.02 -4.92 8.60
N ALA A 108 -10.78 -4.74 9.03
CA ALA A 108 -10.44 -3.84 10.13
C ALA A 108 -10.74 -2.36 9.79
N THR A 109 -10.44 -1.90 8.58
CA THR A 109 -10.71 -0.52 8.14
C THR A 109 -12.21 -0.25 8.02
N LYS A 110 -13.00 -1.21 7.51
CA LYS A 110 -14.47 -1.14 7.48
C LYS A 110 -15.09 -1.11 8.87
N GLU A 111 -14.59 -1.94 9.78
CA GLU A 111 -15.02 -1.91 11.18
C GLU A 111 -14.70 -0.57 11.83
N LEU A 112 -13.53 0.02 11.53
CA LEU A 112 -13.12 1.32 12.05
C LEU A 112 -14.06 2.44 11.59
N ALA A 113 -14.37 2.49 10.29
CA ALA A 113 -15.33 3.44 9.73
C ALA A 113 -16.70 3.34 10.41
N THR A 114 -17.18 2.10 10.61
CA THR A 114 -18.43 1.83 11.32
C THR A 114 -18.37 2.29 12.78
N ALA A 115 -17.28 1.99 13.48
CA ALA A 115 -17.10 2.38 14.88
C ALA A 115 -16.99 3.91 15.05
N ALA A 116 -16.42 4.62 14.08
CA ALA A 116 -16.35 6.09 14.08
C ALA A 116 -17.75 6.71 14.06
N GLN A 117 -18.65 6.16 13.24
CA GLN A 117 -20.04 6.60 13.19
C GLN A 117 -20.74 6.40 14.54
N PHE A 118 -20.53 5.24 15.19
CA PHE A 118 -21.07 4.96 16.51
C PHE A 118 -20.49 5.87 17.60
N TRP A 119 -19.20 6.24 17.53
CA TRP A 119 -18.65 7.22 18.46
C TRP A 119 -19.37 8.57 18.34
N ILE A 120 -19.58 9.09 17.13
CA ILE A 120 -20.22 10.40 16.97
C ILE A 120 -21.70 10.36 17.34
N LYS A 121 -22.42 9.33 16.91
CA LYS A 121 -23.87 9.21 17.12
C LYS A 121 -24.22 8.81 18.56
N ASP A 122 -23.55 7.79 19.09
CA ASP A 122 -23.91 7.11 20.34
C ASP A 122 -22.89 7.36 21.47
N ARG A 123 -21.88 8.21 21.23
CA ARG A 123 -20.80 8.55 22.19
C ARG A 123 -19.93 7.36 22.59
N ASP A 124 -19.91 6.30 21.78
CA ASP A 124 -19.14 5.08 22.04
C ASP A 124 -17.66 5.20 21.58
N ARG A 125 -16.89 6.06 22.27
CA ARG A 125 -15.45 6.22 22.00
C ARG A 125 -14.65 4.95 22.30
N VAL A 126 -15.08 4.18 23.31
CA VAL A 126 -14.36 2.97 23.76
C VAL A 126 -14.33 1.94 22.64
N ARG A 127 -15.46 1.68 22.00
CA ARG A 127 -15.53 0.81 20.82
C ARG A 127 -14.64 1.30 19.69
N PHE A 128 -14.65 2.61 19.40
CA PHE A 128 -13.80 3.19 18.37
C PHE A 128 -12.31 2.95 18.66
N MET A 129 -11.84 3.22 19.87
CA MET A 129 -10.43 2.99 20.24
C MET A 129 -10.05 1.51 20.12
N ALA A 130 -10.92 0.60 20.58
CA ALA A 130 -10.66 -0.84 20.45
C ALA A 130 -10.56 -1.30 18.99
N THR A 131 -11.36 -0.73 18.10
CA THR A 131 -11.27 -1.02 16.66
C THR A 131 -10.03 -0.39 16.02
N LEU A 132 -9.63 0.81 16.46
CA LEU A 132 -8.38 1.44 16.01
C LEU A 132 -7.16 0.58 16.38
N ASP A 133 -7.12 0.00 17.57
CA ASP A 133 -6.04 -0.89 17.99
C ASP A 133 -6.00 -2.17 17.15
N LYS A 134 -7.15 -2.78 16.83
CA LYS A 134 -7.23 -3.92 15.91
C LYS A 134 -6.75 -3.60 14.49
N MET A 135 -7.05 -2.40 13.99
CA MET A 135 -6.54 -1.95 12.69
C MET A 135 -5.01 -1.84 12.74
N ARG A 136 -4.45 -1.26 13.81
CA ARG A 136 -2.98 -1.18 14.01
C ARG A 136 -2.33 -2.57 14.04
N GLU A 137 -2.95 -3.54 14.73
CA GLU A 137 -2.49 -4.93 14.74
C GLU A 137 -2.45 -5.53 13.32
N SER A 138 -3.42 -5.17 12.47
CA SER A 138 -3.45 -5.61 11.07
C SER A 138 -2.35 -4.94 10.23
N CYS A 139 -2.07 -3.64 10.46
CA CYS A 139 -0.91 -2.97 9.87
C CYS A 139 0.41 -3.67 10.25
N LEU A 140 0.58 -3.96 11.55
CA LEU A 140 1.78 -4.63 12.05
C LEU A 140 1.94 -6.03 11.46
N ALA A 141 0.88 -6.83 11.39
CA ALA A 141 0.95 -8.16 10.79
C ALA A 141 1.35 -8.12 9.29
N CYS A 142 0.91 -7.09 8.56
CA CYS A 142 1.29 -6.86 7.16
C CYS A 142 2.76 -6.40 7.05
N HIS A 143 3.23 -5.54 7.96
CA HIS A 143 4.60 -5.03 7.95
C HIS A 143 5.63 -5.99 8.55
N GLU A 144 5.28 -6.86 9.50
CA GLU A 144 6.21 -7.82 10.11
C GLU A 144 6.77 -8.83 9.11
N VAL A 145 5.97 -9.17 8.11
CA VAL A 145 6.46 -9.98 7.01
C VAL A 145 7.34 -9.16 6.08
N SER A 146 7.08 -7.85 5.89
CA SER A 146 7.81 -6.87 5.04
C SER A 146 9.13 -6.37 5.66
N PRO A 147 10.30 -6.89 5.27
CA PRO A 147 11.55 -6.48 5.88
C PRO A 147 12.13 -5.22 5.22
N ASP A 148 11.35 -4.43 4.45
CA ASP A 148 11.85 -3.19 3.85
C ASP A 148 11.74 -2.02 4.85
N PRO A 149 12.86 -1.58 5.46
CA PRO A 149 12.86 -0.52 6.46
C PRO A 149 12.66 0.88 5.87
N GLU A 150 12.73 1.05 4.53
CA GLU A 150 12.56 2.37 3.90
C GLU A 150 11.08 2.77 3.73
N HIS A 151 10.14 1.86 3.98
CA HIS A 151 8.71 2.04 3.67
C HIS A 151 7.78 1.65 4.83
N SER A 152 8.30 1.41 6.04
CA SER A 152 7.44 1.27 7.21
C SER A 152 6.81 2.62 7.53
N CYS A 153 5.49 2.74 7.48
CA CYS A 153 4.84 3.81 8.23
C CYS A 153 5.32 3.65 9.68
N GLU A 154 6.08 4.62 10.18
CA GLU A 154 6.53 4.64 11.56
C GLU A 154 5.28 4.79 12.43
N ILE A 155 4.61 3.69 12.74
CA ILE A 155 3.48 3.69 13.67
C ILE A 155 4.11 4.03 15.03
N PRO A 156 3.83 5.22 15.60
CA PRO A 156 4.40 5.56 16.88
C PRO A 156 3.89 4.54 17.91
N LYS A 157 4.81 3.90 18.62
CA LYS A 157 4.46 2.95 19.68
C LYS A 157 3.59 3.67 20.70
N SER A 158 2.39 3.16 20.95
CA SER A 158 1.52 3.68 22.01
C SER A 158 2.27 3.59 23.35
N SER A 159 2.52 4.76 23.95
CA SER A 159 3.09 4.92 25.28
C SER A 159 2.05 4.71 26.37
#